data_AF-A0A9X2IUV2-F1
#
_entry.id   AF-A0A9X2IUV2-F1
#
_cell.length_a   1.000
_cell.length_b   1.000
_cell.length_c   1.000
_cell.angle_alpha   90.00
_cell.angle_beta   90.00
_cell.angle_gamma   90.00
#
_symmetry.space_group_name_H-M   'P 1'
#
loop_
_entity.id
_entity.type
_entity.pdbx_description
1 polymer ?
#
loop_
_entity_poly.entity_id
_entity_poly.type
_entity_poly.pdbx_seq_one_letter_code
_entity_poly.pdbx_strand_id
1 'polypeptide(L)'
;MTTEDQYRDAPGSVPTRLGRGGLALREAVHRLVAPYFEQARLRTEEVGAETAALRDELAAVRAELTALHADTTALREATEELRTALAETTASVAEESAHRLRESEHRADGAEERLRGVELELRALTRRMAEVVDSGL
;
A
#
# COMPACT_ATOMS: atom_id res chain seq x y z
N MET A 1 19.52 -19.75 -58.91
CA MET A 1 19.44 -20.11 -57.48
C MET A 1 17.98 -20.37 -57.21
N THR A 2 17.60 -21.61 -56.87
CA THR A 2 16.23 -21.93 -56.47
C THR A 2 16.06 -21.47 -55.03
N THR A 3 15.16 -20.52 -54.79
CA THR A 3 14.82 -20.02 -53.46
C THR A 3 14.16 -21.16 -52.67
N GLU A 4 14.43 -21.27 -51.39
CA GLU A 4 13.96 -22.36 -50.51
C GLU A 4 12.43 -22.50 -50.52
N ASP A 5 11.72 -21.38 -50.69
CA ASP A 5 10.26 -21.30 -50.87
C ASP A 5 9.76 -22.02 -52.13
N GLN A 6 10.56 -22.05 -53.19
CA GLN A 6 10.20 -22.68 -54.47
C GLN A 6 10.13 -24.21 -54.36
N TYR A 7 10.91 -24.79 -53.44
CA TYR A 7 10.88 -26.23 -53.15
C TYR A 7 9.66 -26.63 -52.32
N ARG A 8 9.21 -25.74 -51.43
CA ARG A 8 8.05 -25.90 -50.55
C ARG A 8 6.73 -25.83 -51.34
N ASP A 9 6.63 -24.89 -52.28
CA ASP A 9 5.39 -24.67 -53.04
C ASP A 9 5.30 -25.53 -54.31
N ALA A 10 6.44 -25.86 -54.92
CA ALA A 10 6.51 -26.63 -56.16
C ALA A 10 7.71 -27.61 -56.16
N PRO A 11 7.65 -28.74 -55.44
CA PRO A 11 8.79 -29.66 -55.28
C PRO A 11 9.27 -30.25 -56.62
N GLY A 12 8.39 -30.41 -57.60
CA GLY A 12 8.71 -30.89 -58.95
C GLY A 12 9.47 -29.87 -59.82
N SER A 13 9.55 -28.59 -59.40
CA SER A 13 10.24 -27.53 -60.15
C SER A 13 11.77 -27.63 -60.04
N VAL A 14 12.29 -28.42 -59.11
CA VAL A 14 13.73 -28.54 -58.87
C VAL A 14 14.34 -29.68 -59.70
N PRO A 15 15.36 -29.39 -60.55
CA PRO A 15 16.00 -30.39 -61.39
C PRO A 15 16.53 -31.59 -60.59
N THR A 16 16.35 -32.81 -61.13
CA THR A 16 16.87 -34.04 -60.53
C THR A 16 17.60 -34.89 -61.57
N ARG A 17 18.74 -35.48 -61.17
CA ARG A 17 19.52 -36.41 -62.01
C ARG A 17 18.85 -37.78 -62.17
N LEU A 18 17.79 -38.04 -61.39
CA LEU A 18 17.09 -39.33 -61.31
C LEU A 18 15.96 -39.49 -62.34
N GLY A 19 15.83 -38.57 -63.31
CA GLY A 19 14.79 -38.62 -64.34
C GLY A 19 13.37 -38.54 -63.78
N ARG A 20 12.38 -39.03 -64.55
CA ARG A 20 10.94 -38.95 -64.18
C ARG A 20 10.61 -39.72 -62.89
N GLY A 21 11.25 -40.87 -62.66
CA GLY A 21 11.05 -41.64 -61.43
C GLY A 21 11.51 -40.89 -60.17
N GLY A 22 12.60 -40.13 -60.28
CA GLY A 22 13.06 -39.24 -59.22
C GLY A 22 12.13 -38.07 -58.91
N LEU A 23 11.48 -37.50 -59.93
CA LEU A 23 10.45 -36.47 -59.73
C LEU A 23 9.23 -37.06 -58.98
N ALA A 24 8.74 -38.22 -59.41
CA ALA A 24 7.62 -38.89 -58.77
C ALA A 24 7.92 -39.28 -57.31
N LEU A 25 9.13 -39.76 -57.03
CA LEU A 25 9.57 -40.06 -55.66
C LEU A 25 9.63 -38.79 -54.81
N ARG A 26 10.17 -37.69 -55.35
CA ARG A 26 10.24 -36.41 -54.63
C ARG A 26 8.84 -35.87 -54.30
N GLU A 27 7.91 -35.92 -55.24
CA GLU A 27 6.53 -35.51 -55.01
C GLU A 27 5.83 -36.41 -53.98
N ALA A 28 6.05 -37.73 -54.04
CA ALA A 28 5.49 -38.65 -53.06
C ALA A 28 6.02 -38.39 -51.64
N VAL A 29 7.33 -38.17 -51.51
CA VAL A 29 7.97 -37.80 -50.23
C VAL A 29 7.47 -36.45 -49.75
N HIS A 30 7.37 -35.44 -50.61
CA HIS A 30 6.84 -34.14 -50.24
C HIS A 30 5.39 -34.24 -49.75
N ARG A 31 4.53 -35.00 -50.46
CA ARG A 31 3.14 -35.23 -50.05
C ARG A 31 3.04 -35.96 -48.70
N LEU A 32 3.99 -36.85 -48.40
CA LEU A 32 4.05 -37.57 -47.13
C LEU A 32 4.48 -36.65 -45.97
N VAL A 33 5.50 -35.79 -46.18
CA VAL A 33 6.11 -35.03 -45.08
C VAL A 33 5.48 -33.63 -44.90
N ALA A 34 4.93 -33.02 -45.95
CA ALA A 34 4.34 -31.67 -45.90
C ALA A 34 3.32 -31.46 -44.76
N PRO A 35 2.40 -32.40 -44.44
CA PRO A 35 1.47 -32.23 -43.33
C PRO A 35 2.17 -32.07 -41.96
N TYR A 36 3.29 -32.76 -41.74
CA TYR A 36 4.05 -32.67 -40.49
C TYR A 36 4.75 -31.31 -40.35
N PHE A 37 5.27 -30.75 -41.45
CA PHE A 37 5.85 -29.41 -41.43
C PHE A 37 4.80 -28.33 -41.19
N GLU A 38 3.61 -28.46 -41.77
CA GLU A 38 2.50 -27.53 -41.47
C GLU A 38 2.04 -27.64 -40.01
N GLN A 39 1.93 -28.86 -39.47
CA GLN A 39 1.63 -29.06 -38.04
C GLN A 39 2.70 -28.44 -37.15
N ALA A 40 3.98 -28.59 -37.48
CA ALA A 40 5.08 -28.00 -36.74
C ALA A 40 5.03 -26.46 -36.80
N ARG A 41 4.70 -25.88 -37.96
CA ARG A 41 4.53 -24.44 -38.13
C ARG A 41 3.38 -23.92 -37.26
N LEU A 42 2.20 -24.53 -37.37
CA LEU A 42 1.02 -24.15 -36.58
C LEU A 42 1.30 -24.22 -35.08
N ARG A 43 1.92 -25.30 -34.61
CA ARG A 43 2.30 -25.44 -33.20
C ARG A 43 3.31 -24.38 -32.75
N THR A 44 4.24 -24.00 -33.62
CA THR A 44 5.20 -22.92 -33.33
C THR A 44 4.50 -21.57 -33.25
N GLU A 45 3.52 -21.32 -34.10
CA GLU A 45 2.69 -20.10 -34.07
C GLU A 45 1.82 -20.04 -32.81
N GLU A 46 1.18 -21.15 -32.43
CA GLU A 46 0.41 -21.28 -31.19
C GLU A 46 1.28 -20.99 -29.96
N VAL A 47 2.42 -21.67 -29.82
CA VAL A 47 3.37 -21.44 -28.73
C VAL A 47 3.89 -20.00 -28.75
N GLY A 48 4.13 -19.42 -29.93
CA GLY A 48 4.52 -18.02 -30.08
C GLY A 48 3.47 -17.07 -29.53
N ALA A 49 2.20 -17.30 -29.85
CA ALA A 49 1.07 -16.51 -29.37
C ALA A 49 0.88 -16.66 -27.86
N GLU A 50 0.91 -17.88 -27.32
CA GLU A 50 0.82 -18.13 -25.88
C GLU A 50 1.98 -17.45 -25.12
N THR A 51 3.19 -17.54 -25.66
CA THR A 51 4.36 -16.90 -25.03
C THR A 51 4.23 -15.37 -25.06
N ALA A 52 3.65 -14.79 -26.12
CA ALA A 52 3.38 -13.36 -26.16
C ALA A 52 2.35 -12.96 -25.10
N ALA A 53 1.23 -13.68 -25.01
CA ALA A 53 0.20 -13.44 -24.00
C ALA A 53 0.75 -13.53 -22.56
N LEU A 54 1.56 -14.55 -22.27
CA LEU A 54 2.19 -14.71 -20.96
C LEU A 54 3.19 -13.58 -20.64
N ARG A 55 3.88 -13.01 -21.64
CA ARG A 55 4.74 -11.84 -21.42
C ARG A 55 3.93 -10.61 -21.10
N ASP A 56 2.79 -10.42 -21.75
CA ASP A 56 1.89 -9.30 -21.50
C ASP A 56 1.27 -9.40 -20.09
N GLU A 57 0.80 -10.58 -19.70
CA GLU A 57 0.31 -10.86 -18.33
C GLU A 57 1.41 -10.61 -17.29
N LEU A 58 2.64 -11.08 -17.53
CA LEU A 58 3.77 -10.83 -16.64
C LEU A 58 4.10 -9.34 -16.53
N ALA A 59 3.99 -8.59 -17.62
CA ALA A 59 4.17 -7.14 -17.61
C ALA A 59 3.08 -6.44 -16.78
N ALA A 60 1.83 -6.86 -16.92
CA ALA A 60 0.72 -6.35 -16.12
C ALA A 60 0.92 -6.62 -14.62
N VAL A 61 1.26 -7.86 -14.24
CA VAL A 61 1.53 -8.23 -12.84
C VAL A 61 2.70 -7.42 -12.26
N ARG A 62 3.75 -7.16 -13.03
CA ARG A 62 4.87 -6.30 -12.60
C ARG A 62 4.46 -4.86 -12.37
N ALA A 63 3.57 -4.32 -13.21
CA ALA A 63 3.02 -2.99 -13.04
C ALA A 63 2.16 -2.90 -11.77
N GLU A 64 1.28 -3.89 -11.55
CA GLU A 64 0.47 -3.98 -10.32
C GLU A 64 1.34 -4.09 -9.07
N LEU A 65 2.40 -4.91 -9.09
CA LEU A 65 3.33 -5.01 -7.97
C LEU A 65 4.02 -3.67 -7.69
N THR A 66 4.39 -2.92 -8.72
CA THR A 66 5.01 -1.60 -8.57
C THR A 66 4.03 -0.60 -7.93
N ALA A 67 2.77 -0.60 -8.39
CA ALA A 67 1.72 0.22 -7.80
C ALA A 67 1.48 -0.13 -6.32
N LEU A 68 1.36 -1.42 -5.99
CA LEU A 68 1.19 -1.88 -4.61
C LEU A 68 2.37 -1.50 -3.70
N HIS A 69 3.61 -1.53 -4.21
CA HIS A 69 4.77 -1.06 -3.46
C HIS A 69 4.71 0.45 -3.18
N ALA A 70 4.25 1.25 -4.15
CA ALA A 70 4.05 2.69 -3.96
C ALA A 70 2.97 2.95 -2.92
N ASP A 71 1.82 2.28 -3.02
CA ASP A 71 0.71 2.40 -2.06
C ASP A 71 1.15 2.01 -0.64
N THR A 72 1.90 0.91 -0.51
CA THR A 72 2.41 0.46 0.79
C THR A 72 3.39 1.47 1.39
N THR A 73 4.19 2.14 0.56
CA THR A 73 5.12 3.18 1.01
C THR A 73 4.36 4.41 1.50
N ALA A 74 3.39 4.89 0.72
CA ALA A 74 2.53 6.02 1.10
C ALA A 74 1.75 5.74 2.40
N LEU A 75 1.22 4.53 2.56
CA LEU A 75 0.53 4.13 3.80
C LEU A 75 1.44 4.14 5.02
N ARG A 76 2.71 3.74 4.86
CA ARG A 76 3.69 3.79 5.96
C ARG A 76 3.99 5.24 6.35
N GLU A 77 4.21 6.11 5.37
CA GLU A 77 4.44 7.55 5.61
C GLU A 77 3.25 8.18 6.34
N ALA A 78 2.03 7.98 5.85
CA ALA A 78 0.82 8.49 6.49
C ALA A 78 0.64 7.94 7.92
N THR A 79 1.03 6.69 8.17
CA THR A 79 0.98 6.11 9.51
C THR A 79 1.98 6.77 10.47
N GLU A 80 3.20 7.09 10.01
CA GLU A 80 4.20 7.81 10.81
C GLU A 80 3.79 9.26 11.09
N GLU A 81 3.19 9.93 10.12
CA GLU A 81 2.62 11.27 10.31
C GLU A 81 1.51 11.25 11.38
N LEU A 82 0.58 10.28 11.29
CA LEU A 82 -0.48 10.11 12.28
C LEU A 82 0.07 9.79 13.68
N ARG A 83 1.12 8.97 13.77
CA ARG A 83 1.80 8.68 15.06
C ARG A 83 2.39 9.94 15.67
N THR A 84 3.03 10.77 14.84
CA THR A 84 3.62 12.04 15.28
C THR A 84 2.54 13.00 15.76
N ALA A 85 1.49 13.20 14.97
CA ALA A 85 0.36 14.08 15.33
C ALA A 85 -0.35 13.60 16.61
N LEU A 86 -0.50 12.29 16.79
CA LEU A 86 -1.05 11.71 18.01
C LEU A 86 -0.14 12.00 19.21
N ALA A 87 1.16 11.80 19.08
CA ALA A 87 2.13 12.08 20.15
C ALA A 87 2.07 13.56 20.57
N GLU A 88 2.07 14.49 19.61
CA GLU A 88 1.93 15.92 19.87
C GLU A 88 0.62 16.27 20.58
N THR A 89 -0.49 15.70 20.10
CA THR A 89 -1.81 15.92 20.72
C THR A 89 -1.84 15.39 22.15
N THR A 90 -1.29 14.20 22.40
CA THR A 90 -1.22 13.63 23.75
C THR A 90 -0.36 14.45 24.68
N ALA A 91 0.76 14.99 24.21
CA ALA A 91 1.63 15.87 24.98
C ALA A 91 0.90 17.19 25.31
N SER A 92 0.26 17.82 24.33
CA SER A 92 -0.51 19.04 24.52
C SER A 92 -1.65 18.86 25.53
N VAL A 93 -2.40 17.77 25.44
CA VAL A 93 -3.46 17.44 26.39
C VAL A 93 -2.91 17.21 27.80
N ALA A 94 -1.76 16.53 27.93
CA ALA A 94 -1.12 16.32 29.22
C ALA A 94 -0.66 17.64 29.86
N GLU A 95 -0.07 18.54 29.08
CA GLU A 95 0.33 19.88 29.54
C GLU A 95 -0.87 20.72 29.98
N GLU A 96 -1.94 20.75 29.18
CA GLU A 96 -3.16 21.46 29.52
C GLU A 96 -3.81 20.90 30.79
N SER A 97 -3.84 19.58 30.93
CA SER A 97 -4.36 18.90 32.13
C SER A 97 -3.55 19.28 33.37
N ALA A 98 -2.22 19.28 33.27
CA ALA A 98 -1.34 19.69 34.36
C ALA A 98 -1.51 21.17 34.71
N HIS A 99 -1.67 22.05 33.72
CA HIS A 99 -1.96 23.46 33.95
C HIS A 99 -3.28 23.66 34.70
N ARG A 100 -4.36 23.03 34.23
CA ARG A 100 -5.68 23.10 34.87
C ARG A 100 -5.66 22.57 36.31
N LEU A 101 -4.88 21.53 36.59
CA LEU A 101 -4.71 21.01 37.95
C LEU A 101 -4.03 22.03 38.86
N ARG A 102 -2.89 22.60 38.45
CA ARG A 102 -2.18 23.63 39.22
C ARG A 102 -3.05 24.86 39.47
N GLU A 103 -3.80 25.29 38.46
CA GLU A 103 -4.73 26.40 38.60
C GLU A 103 -5.86 26.07 39.59
N SER A 104 -6.35 24.83 39.58
CA SER A 104 -7.34 24.35 40.55
C SER A 104 -6.79 24.30 41.97
N GLU A 105 -5.54 23.84 42.15
CA GLU A 105 -4.85 23.83 43.44
C GLU A 105 -4.70 25.25 43.98
N HIS A 106 -4.23 26.20 43.15
CA HIS A 106 -4.11 27.59 43.54
C HIS A 106 -5.46 28.22 43.93
N ARG A 107 -6.54 27.89 43.19
CA ARG A 107 -7.90 28.31 43.53
C ARG A 107 -8.38 27.71 44.86
N ALA A 108 -8.00 26.47 45.17
CA ALA A 108 -8.33 25.81 46.42
C ALA A 108 -7.59 26.48 47.59
N ASP A 109 -6.28 26.71 47.46
CA ASP A 109 -5.46 27.41 48.47
C ASP A 109 -6.04 28.79 48.80
N GLY A 110 -6.37 29.58 47.77
CA GLY A 110 -6.99 30.89 47.96
C GLY A 110 -8.41 30.84 48.55
N ALA A 111 -9.13 29.72 48.39
CA ALA A 111 -10.40 29.50 49.08
C ALA A 111 -10.19 29.15 50.56
N GLU A 112 -9.21 28.29 50.86
CA GLU A 112 -8.84 27.94 52.24
C GLU A 112 -8.37 29.16 53.04
N GLU A 113 -7.52 30.01 52.47
CA GLU A 113 -7.06 31.24 53.12
C GLU A 113 -8.23 32.18 53.46
N ARG A 114 -9.17 32.37 52.53
CA ARG A 114 -10.39 33.16 52.77
C ARG A 114 -11.25 32.56 53.88
N LEU A 115 -11.42 31.24 53.89
CA LEU A 115 -12.17 30.55 54.95
C LEU A 115 -11.52 30.73 56.32
N ARG A 116 -10.18 30.61 56.42
CA ARG A 116 -9.45 30.88 57.67
C ARG A 116 -9.61 32.33 58.11
N GLY A 117 -9.57 33.29 57.18
CA GLY A 117 -9.83 34.71 57.47
C GLY A 117 -11.23 34.92 58.08
N VAL A 118 -12.27 34.40 57.42
CA VAL A 118 -13.65 34.47 57.91
C VAL A 118 -13.81 33.78 59.27
N GLU A 119 -13.18 32.64 59.49
CA GLU A 119 -13.21 31.94 60.77
C GLU A 119 -12.62 32.80 61.90
N LEU A 120 -11.48 33.45 61.66
CA LEU A 120 -10.84 34.34 62.64
C LEU A 120 -11.72 35.56 62.95
N GLU A 121 -12.36 36.16 61.94
CA GLU A 121 -13.31 37.25 62.11
C GLU A 121 -14.51 36.83 62.97
N LEU A 122 -15.10 35.66 62.71
CA LEU A 122 -16.20 35.10 63.49
C LEU A 122 -15.81 34.84 64.96
N ARG A 123 -14.60 34.31 65.20
CA ARG A 123 -14.07 34.11 66.57
C ARG A 123 -13.88 35.44 67.30
N ALA A 124 -13.36 36.45 66.63
CA ALA A 124 -13.19 37.79 67.19
C ALA A 124 -14.53 38.44 67.53
N LEU A 125 -15.52 38.33 66.64
CA LEU A 125 -16.88 38.82 66.85
C LEU A 125 -17.52 38.11 68.05
N THR A 126 -17.41 36.78 68.12
CA THR A 126 -17.94 35.98 69.23
C THR A 126 -17.33 36.42 70.57
N ARG A 127 -16.01 36.65 70.63
CA ARG A 127 -15.34 37.15 71.83
C ARG A 127 -15.84 38.53 72.23
N ARG A 128 -15.98 39.45 71.27
CA ARG A 128 -16.52 40.80 71.51
C ARG A 128 -17.96 40.75 72.04
N MET A 129 -18.79 39.86 71.50
CA MET A 129 -20.16 39.66 72.00
C MET A 129 -20.16 39.15 73.45
N ALA A 130 -19.30 38.18 73.79
CA ALA A 130 -19.17 37.68 75.16
C ALA A 130 -18.76 38.81 76.14
N GLU A 131 -17.77 39.63 75.77
CA GLU A 131 -17.33 40.79 76.56
C GLU A 131 -18.46 41.82 76.79
N VAL A 132 -19.29 42.08 75.78
CA VAL A 132 -20.45 42.99 75.90
C VAL A 132 -21.52 42.42 76.83
N VAL A 133 -21.75 41.09 76.77
CA VAL A 133 -22.70 40.42 77.67
C VAL A 133 -22.21 40.46 79.12
N ASP A 134 -20.92 40.21 79.37
CA ASP A 134 -20.32 40.22 80.72
C ASP A 134 -20.26 41.62 81.35
N SER A 135 -20.19 42.68 80.53
CA SER A 135 -20.12 44.08 81.01
C SER A 135 -21.48 44.77 81.16
N GLY A 136 -22.57 44.14 80.71
CA GLY A 136 -23.94 44.64 80.80
C GLY A 136 -24.77 44.08 81.98
N LEU A 137 -24.16 43.24 82.83
CA LEU A 137 -24.70 42.73 84.10
C LEU A 137 -23.93 43.33 85.28
#